data_AF-G6CBP2-F1
#
_entry.id   AF-G6CBP2-F1
#
_cell.length_a   1.000
_cell.length_b   1.000
_cell.length_c   1.000
_cell.angle_alpha   90.00
_cell.angle_beta   90.00
_cell.angle_gamma   90.00
#
_symmetry.space_group_name_H-M   'P 1'
#
loop_
_entity.id
_entity.type
_entity.pdbx_description
1 polymer ?
#
loop_
_entity_poly.entity_id
_entity_poly.type
_entity_poly.pdbx_seq_one_letter_code
_entity_poly.pdbx_strand_id
1 'polypeptide(L)'
;MLYDKKKKEGEAMAFTNTQRRSASFGVVTSLPDDVIDSLWFIIDYFLKNVFELEEELEFQLLNNEGTITFHFSSQHLPTSIDFDFNHPFDPLYPPRVLILDMDGKETILLPEENDLF
;
A
#
# COMPACT_ATOMS: atom_id res chain seq x y z
N MET A 1 -20.04 17.72 7.66
CA MET A 1 -18.81 18.10 8.37
C MET A 1 -17.83 18.54 7.31
N LEU A 2 -17.43 19.82 7.36
CA LEU A 2 -16.47 20.42 6.45
C LEU A 2 -15.09 19.83 6.74
N TYR A 3 -14.52 19.05 5.83
CA TYR A 3 -13.07 18.95 5.74
C TYR A 3 -12.61 20.09 4.83
N ASP A 4 -12.37 21.23 5.45
CA ASP A 4 -11.73 22.36 4.82
C ASP A 4 -10.23 22.27 5.13
N LYS A 5 -9.44 21.92 4.12
CA LYS A 5 -8.16 22.58 3.88
C LYS A 5 -7.66 22.23 2.50
N LYS A 6 -7.65 23.23 1.64
CA LYS A 6 -6.67 23.35 0.56
C LYS A 6 -5.31 22.88 1.10
N LYS A 7 -4.82 21.71 0.65
CA LYS A 7 -3.41 21.35 0.73
C LYS A 7 -2.63 22.55 0.18
N LYS A 8 -1.77 23.14 1.02
CA LYS A 8 -1.04 24.35 0.63
C LYS A 8 -0.15 24.02 -0.55
N GLU A 9 -0.05 24.92 -1.52
CA GLU A 9 1.01 24.87 -2.54
C GLU A 9 2.36 24.82 -1.81
N GLY A 10 2.94 23.61 -1.69
CA GLY A 10 4.16 23.34 -0.94
C GLY A 10 4.15 22.09 -0.05
N GLU A 11 3.01 21.47 0.26
CA GLU A 11 2.98 20.14 0.91
C GLU A 11 3.26 19.06 -0.13
N ALA A 12 4.29 18.23 0.12
CA ALA A 12 4.59 17.08 -0.72
C ALA A 12 3.41 16.10 -0.68
N MET A 13 3.03 15.54 -1.82
CA MET A 13 2.02 14.47 -1.85
C MET A 13 2.58 13.21 -1.17
N ALA A 14 1.71 12.37 -0.61
CA ALA A 14 2.15 11.11 -0.02
C ALA A 14 2.91 10.27 -1.05
N PHE A 15 3.90 9.50 -0.59
CA PHE A 15 4.78 8.65 -1.39
C PHE A 15 5.64 9.37 -2.43
N THR A 16 5.80 10.70 -2.33
CA THR A 16 6.65 11.48 -3.26
C THR A 16 8.01 11.90 -2.69
N ASN A 17 8.21 11.80 -1.37
CA ASN A 17 9.46 12.12 -0.68
C ASN A 17 9.94 10.95 0.20
N THR A 18 10.11 9.78 -0.43
CA THR A 18 10.56 8.55 0.26
C THR A 18 11.92 8.75 0.93
N GLN A 19 11.95 8.70 2.27
CA GLN A 19 13.17 8.70 3.08
C GLN A 19 13.57 7.30 3.50
N ARG A 20 12.59 6.47 3.87
CA ARG A 20 12.79 5.08 4.31
C ARG A 20 11.56 4.25 4.00
N ARG A 21 11.80 2.98 3.67
CA ARG A 21 10.77 1.93 3.63
C ARG A 21 11.04 0.87 4.68
N SER A 22 9.97 0.41 5.30
CA SER A 22 9.97 -0.71 6.25
C SER A 22 8.75 -1.59 6.04
N ALA A 23 8.84 -2.82 6.53
CA ALA A 23 7.69 -3.68 6.74
C ALA A 23 7.62 -4.00 8.24
N SER A 24 6.42 -4.07 8.79
CA SER A 24 6.20 -4.44 10.18
C SER A 24 6.62 -5.88 10.46
N PHE A 25 6.71 -6.24 11.73
CA PHE A 25 7.03 -7.61 12.12
C PHE A 25 5.96 -8.60 11.62
N GLY A 26 4.67 -8.25 11.72
CA GLY A 26 3.58 -9.08 11.20
C GLY A 26 3.72 -9.33 9.70
N VAL A 27 4.08 -8.31 8.91
CA VAL A 27 4.26 -8.43 7.47
C VAL A 27 5.46 -9.33 7.13
N VAL A 28 6.64 -9.07 7.69
CA VAL A 28 7.87 -9.83 7.36
C VAL A 28 7.76 -11.30 7.78
N THR A 29 6.93 -11.62 8.77
CA THR A 29 6.71 -13.01 9.21
C THR A 29 5.60 -13.74 8.46
N SER A 30 4.77 -13.02 7.70
CA SER A 30 3.60 -13.58 7.00
C SER A 30 3.68 -13.52 5.48
N LEU A 31 4.48 -12.62 4.92
CA LEU A 31 4.68 -12.47 3.48
C LEU A 31 6.15 -12.71 3.10
N PRO A 32 6.42 -13.38 1.96
CA PRO A 32 7.75 -13.46 1.41
C PRO A 32 8.27 -12.09 0.93
N ASP A 33 9.59 -11.92 0.92
CA ASP A 33 10.25 -10.66 0.56
C ASP A 33 9.87 -10.15 -0.84
N ASP A 34 9.71 -11.04 -1.83
CA ASP A 34 9.36 -10.67 -3.21
C ASP A 34 7.90 -10.17 -3.35
N VAL A 35 6.99 -10.67 -2.53
CA VAL A 35 5.62 -10.16 -2.41
C VAL A 35 5.62 -8.77 -1.79
N ILE A 36 6.42 -8.54 -0.75
CA ILE A 36 6.59 -7.23 -0.10
C ILE A 36 7.17 -6.21 -1.10
N ASP A 37 8.22 -6.59 -1.83
CA ASP A 37 8.85 -5.75 -2.84
C ASP A 37 7.88 -5.38 -3.97
N SER A 38 6.94 -6.28 -4.30
CA SER A 38 5.93 -6.04 -5.33
C SER A 38 4.94 -4.94 -4.95
N LEU A 39 4.58 -4.81 -3.67
CA LEU A 39 3.75 -3.69 -3.19
C LEU A 39 4.46 -2.35 -3.41
N TRP A 40 5.76 -2.27 -3.07
CA TRP A 40 6.55 -1.07 -3.33
C TRP A 40 6.70 -0.78 -4.82
N PHE A 41 6.90 -1.82 -5.63
CA PHE A 41 6.95 -1.70 -7.08
C PHE A 41 5.63 -1.13 -7.64
N ILE A 42 4.47 -1.60 -7.16
CA ILE A 42 3.18 -1.07 -7.60
C ILE A 42 3.08 0.43 -7.29
N ILE A 43 3.40 0.83 -6.05
CA ILE A 43 3.36 2.24 -5.63
C ILE A 43 4.30 3.08 -6.51
N ASP A 44 5.51 2.60 -6.76
CA ASP A 44 6.52 3.36 -7.49
C ASP A 44 6.25 3.57 -8.97
N TYR A 45 5.72 2.54 -9.63
CA TYR A 45 5.64 2.53 -11.09
C TYR A 45 4.24 2.77 -11.63
N PHE A 46 3.20 2.57 -10.83
CA PHE A 46 1.81 2.68 -11.30
C PHE A 46 0.98 3.70 -10.54
N LEU A 47 1.29 3.97 -9.27
CA LEU A 47 0.43 4.82 -8.44
C LEU A 47 1.01 6.22 -8.22
N LYS A 48 2.25 6.32 -7.72
CA LYS A 48 2.85 7.62 -7.41
C LYS A 48 3.03 8.45 -8.67
N ASN A 49 2.78 9.75 -8.56
CA ASN A 49 2.78 10.72 -9.68
C ASN A 49 1.71 10.48 -10.76
N VAL A 50 0.90 9.41 -10.67
CA VAL A 50 -0.25 9.15 -11.54
C VAL A 50 -1.53 9.58 -10.85
N PHE A 51 -1.66 9.25 -9.55
CA PHE A 51 -2.77 9.64 -8.69
C PHE A 51 -2.29 10.53 -7.54
N GLU A 52 -3.20 11.36 -7.01
CA GLU A 52 -2.99 12.01 -5.72
C GLU A 52 -3.29 10.98 -4.62
N LEU A 53 -2.23 10.41 -4.05
CA LEU A 53 -2.32 9.36 -3.04
C LEU A 53 -2.59 9.93 -1.64
N GLU A 54 -3.38 9.18 -0.88
CA GLU A 54 -3.57 9.35 0.57
C GLU A 54 -2.32 8.91 1.34
N GLU A 55 -2.20 9.30 2.60
CA GLU A 55 -1.11 8.83 3.48
C GLU A 55 -1.28 7.36 3.88
N GLU A 56 -2.48 6.81 3.76
CA GLU A 56 -2.79 5.39 4.00
C GLU A 56 -3.33 4.77 2.72
N LEU A 57 -2.72 3.66 2.28
CA LEU A 57 -3.18 2.86 1.15
C LEU A 57 -3.56 1.46 1.63
N GLU A 58 -4.64 0.90 1.10
CA GLU A 58 -5.04 -0.49 1.36
C GLU A 58 -4.84 -1.35 0.10
N PHE A 59 -4.22 -2.51 0.27
CA PHE A 59 -4.11 -3.53 -0.77
C PHE A 59 -4.68 -4.85 -0.27
N GLN A 60 -5.61 -5.43 -1.02
CA GLN A 60 -6.08 -6.79 -0.77
C GLN A 60 -5.24 -7.77 -1.59
N LEU A 61 -4.91 -8.91 -0.99
CA LEU A 61 -4.18 -10.00 -1.64
C LEU A 61 -5.18 -11.07 -2.02
N LEU A 62 -5.44 -11.21 -3.31
CA LEU A 62 -6.43 -12.12 -3.86
C LEU A 62 -5.75 -13.32 -4.51
N ASN A 63 -6.43 -14.46 -4.46
CA ASN A 63 -6.02 -15.65 -5.21
C ASN A 63 -6.60 -15.59 -6.63
N ASN A 64 -5.71 -15.52 -7.62
CA ASN A 64 -6.03 -15.65 -9.03
C ASN A 64 -5.38 -16.92 -9.58
N GLU A 65 -6.15 -18.00 -9.63
CA GLU A 65 -5.73 -19.32 -10.14
C GLU A 65 -4.41 -19.86 -9.55
N GLY A 66 -4.15 -19.59 -8.26
CA GLY A 66 -2.94 -20.01 -7.55
C GLY A 66 -1.81 -18.98 -7.54
N THR A 67 -2.04 -17.81 -8.16
CA THR A 67 -1.12 -16.67 -8.14
C THR A 67 -1.71 -15.46 -7.42
N ILE A 68 -0.87 -14.53 -6.97
CA ILE A 68 -1.29 -13.33 -6.24
C ILE A 68 -1.76 -12.25 -7.22
N THR A 69 -2.95 -11.72 -6.96
CA THR A 69 -3.40 -10.42 -7.50
C THR A 69 -3.47 -9.43 -6.34
N PHE A 70 -2.84 -8.27 -6.50
CA PHE A 70 -3.01 -7.15 -5.56
C PHE A 70 -4.14 -6.25 -6.04
N HIS A 71 -5.20 -6.16 -5.24
CA HIS A 71 -6.32 -5.27 -5.50
C HIS A 71 -6.14 -3.97 -4.71
N PHE A 72 -5.93 -2.87 -5.43
CA PHE A 72 -5.86 -1.53 -4.87
C PHE A 72 -7.20 -0.82 -5.01
N SER A 73 -7.65 -0.18 -3.94
CA SER A 73 -8.79 0.74 -3.97
C SER A 73 -8.56 1.89 -2.99
N SER A 74 -9.09 3.07 -3.31
CA SER A 74 -9.09 4.24 -2.43
C SER A 74 -10.49 4.83 -2.42
N GLN A 75 -10.91 5.39 -1.28
CA GLN A 75 -12.21 6.06 -1.16
C GLN A 75 -12.26 7.35 -1.99
N HIS A 76 -11.11 7.93 -2.32
CA HIS A 76 -10.99 9.17 -3.08
C HIS A 76 -10.79 8.95 -4.58
N LEU A 77 -10.52 7.71 -5.01
CA LEU A 77 -10.40 7.35 -6.41
C LEU A 77 -11.63 6.54 -6.85
N PRO A 78 -12.33 6.94 -7.93
CA PRO A 78 -13.49 6.20 -8.45
C PRO A 78 -13.07 4.90 -9.18
N THR A 79 -11.85 4.42 -8.98
CA THR A 79 -11.24 3.33 -9.73
C THR A 79 -10.51 2.41 -8.77
N SER A 80 -10.85 1.12 -8.84
CA SER A 80 -10.05 0.04 -8.29
C SER A 80 -9.12 -0.51 -9.37
N ILE A 81 -7.93 -0.95 -9.00
CA ILE A 81 -6.92 -1.46 -9.93
C ILE A 81 -6.43 -2.81 -9.43
N ASP A 82 -6.46 -3.80 -10.30
CA ASP A 82 -5.90 -5.14 -10.06
C ASP A 82 -4.52 -5.24 -10.70
N PHE A 83 -3.56 -5.70 -9.92
CA PHE A 83 -2.19 -5.97 -10.39
C PHE A 83 -1.89 -7.46 -10.25
N ASP A 84 -1.86 -8.16 -11.39
CA ASP A 84 -1.56 -9.59 -11.44
C ASP A 84 -0.05 -9.84 -11.40
N PHE A 85 0.40 -10.71 -10.49
CA PHE A 85 1.79 -11.15 -10.38
C PHE A 85 1.88 -12.67 -10.48
N ASN A 86 3.05 -13.18 -10.87
CA ASN A 86 3.29 -14.62 -10.95
C ASN A 86 3.72 -15.26 -9.63
N HIS A 87 3.62 -14.52 -8.51
CA HIS A 87 3.93 -15.03 -7.18
C HIS A 87 2.92 -16.10 -6.78
N PRO A 88 3.35 -17.22 -6.17
CA PRO A 88 2.42 -18.23 -5.68
C PRO A 88 1.58 -17.65 -4.53
N PHE A 89 0.27 -17.88 -4.58
CA PHE A 89 -0.64 -17.52 -3.50
C PHE A 89 -0.64 -18.59 -2.41
N ASP A 90 -0.51 -18.17 -1.15
CA ASP A 90 -0.71 -19.01 0.03
C ASP A 90 -1.96 -18.53 0.78
N PRO A 91 -2.95 -19.40 1.06
CA PRO A 91 -4.12 -19.06 1.89
C PRO A 91 -3.79 -18.58 3.31
N LEU A 92 -2.55 -18.77 3.79
CA LEU A 92 -2.07 -18.26 5.07
C LEU A 92 -1.57 -16.81 5.01
N TYR A 93 -1.45 -16.22 3.82
CA TYR A 93 -1.12 -14.80 3.70
C TYR A 93 -2.22 -13.93 4.31
N PRO A 94 -1.85 -12.75 4.86
CA PRO A 94 -2.83 -11.78 5.28
C PRO A 94 -3.74 -11.40 4.10
N PRO A 95 -5.06 -11.31 4.31
CA PRO A 95 -6.00 -11.00 3.22
C PRO A 95 -5.84 -9.58 2.69
N ARG A 96 -5.24 -8.69 3.49
CA ARG A 96 -4.91 -7.31 3.11
C ARG A 96 -3.77 -6.77 3.94
N VAL A 97 -3.13 -5.72 3.42
CA VAL A 97 -2.10 -4.93 4.10
C VAL A 97 -2.41 -3.45 3.95
N LEU A 98 -1.91 -2.66 4.90
CA LEU A 98 -1.90 -1.20 4.83
C LEU A 98 -0.49 -0.71 4.52
N ILE A 99 -0.39 0.39 3.79
CA ILE A 99 0.86 1.12 3.59
C ILE A 99 0.66 2.55 4.06
N LEU A 100 1.42 2.94 5.08
CA LEU A 100 1.40 4.29 5.64
C LEU A 100 2.60 5.09 5.16
N ASP A 101 2.39 6.36 4.83
CA ASP A 101 3.44 7.36 4.67
C ASP A 101 3.35 8.40 5.80
N MET A 102 4.34 8.38 6.69
CA MET A 102 4.51 9.39 7.73
C MET A 102 5.71 10.28 7.42
N ASP A 103 5.48 11.34 6.64
CA ASP A 103 6.49 12.34 6.24
C ASP A 103 7.72 11.70 5.57
N GLY A 104 7.48 10.79 4.62
CA GLY A 104 8.48 10.05 3.86
C GLY A 104 9.00 8.78 4.54
N LYS A 105 8.51 8.45 5.74
CA LYS A 105 8.76 7.14 6.38
C LYS A 105 7.60 6.22 6.06
N GLU A 106 7.81 5.43 5.02
CA GLU A 106 6.81 4.56 4.45
C GLU A 106 6.88 3.17 5.10
N THR A 107 5.76 2.62 5.57
CA THR A 107 5.72 1.30 6.21
C THR A 107 4.55 0.46 5.72
N ILE A 108 4.82 -0.79 5.34
CA ILE A 108 3.77 -1.81 5.13
C ILE A 108 3.49 -2.45 6.50
N LEU A 109 2.21 -2.56 6.88
CA LEU A 109 1.77 -3.19 8.11
C LEU A 109 0.49 -4.01 7.90
N LEU A 110 0.23 -4.92 8.84
CA LEU A 110 -1.06 -5.58 8.94
C LEU A 110 -2.10 -4.59 9.53
N PRO A 111 -3.38 -4.66 9.15
CA PRO A 111 -4.42 -3.78 9.69
C PRO A 111 -4.48 -3.78 11.22
N GLU A 112 -4.19 -4.90 11.86
CA GLU A 112 -4.19 -5.06 13.32
C GLU A 112 -3.03 -4.32 14.01
N GLU A 113 -1.99 -3.93 13.26
CA GLU A 113 -0.85 -3.19 13.76
C GLU A 113 -1.02 -1.67 13.62
N ASN A 114 -2.10 -1.18 12.99
CA ASN A 114 -2.29 0.24 12.68
C ASN A 114 -2.30 1.13 13.93
N ASP A 115 -2.92 0.67 15.03
CA ASP A 115 -3.00 1.42 16.30
C ASP A 115 -1.62 1.63 16.99
N LEU A 116 -0.55 1.02 16.48
CA LEU A 116 0.81 1.12 17.00
C LEU A 116 1.64 2.23 16.33
N PHE A 117 1.11 2.85 15.27
CA PHE A 117 1.78 3.88 14.46
C PHE A 117 0.99 5.20 14.48
#